data_AF-A0A4R9K796-F1
#
_entry.id   AF-A0A4R9K796-F1
#
_cell.length_a   1.000
_cell.length_b   1.000
_cell.length_c   1.000
_cell.angle_alpha   90.00
_cell.angle_beta   90.00
_cell.angle_gamma   90.00
#
_symmetry.space_group_name_H-M   'P 1'
#
loop_
_entity.id
_entity.type
_entity.pdbx_description
1 polymer ?
#
loop_
_entity_poly.entity_id
_entity_poly.type
_entity_poly.pdbx_seq_one_letter_code
_entity_poly.pdbx_strand_id
1 'polypeptide(L)'
;METKDVLEITQTINTFYESSWNKLLFFIGIMFTVIGVIIPLVGQWLQRRASNLKTEELRKQIAQETANSQLQILKVFEEKFEELKKDLEKKLLETEVSAESKVNKTLGGLFQLQGNISKEGENHLLACSSYVYAILSYVESTEELNLGRVLRMLPETLKNLQRSDFDQLIELEENIEIMLANLERINENDRYTDSIRSIKQEYLNSKNRTLTN
;
A
#
# COMPACT_ATOMS: atom_id res chain seq x y z
N MET A 1 111.05 -56.63 16.94
CA MET A 1 109.71 -57.20 17.23
C MET A 1 108.67 -56.11 17.52
N GLU A 2 109.01 -54.81 17.42
CA GLU A 2 108.13 -53.66 17.74
C GLU A 2 107.28 -53.13 16.57
N THR A 3 107.64 -53.41 15.31
CA THR A 3 106.92 -52.87 14.13
C THR A 3 105.58 -53.55 13.86
N LYS A 4 105.36 -54.76 14.38
CA LYS A 4 104.06 -55.45 14.28
C LYS A 4 103.01 -54.82 15.18
N ASP A 5 103.37 -54.47 16.42
CA ASP A 5 102.47 -53.81 17.37
C ASP A 5 102.04 -52.41 16.89
N VAL A 6 102.97 -51.62 16.33
CA VAL A 6 102.64 -50.29 15.79
C VAL A 6 101.70 -50.38 14.58
N LEU A 7 101.89 -51.39 13.71
CA LEU A 7 101.02 -51.63 12.57
C LEU A 7 99.61 -52.06 13.02
N GLU A 8 99.53 -52.92 14.04
CA GLU A 8 98.28 -53.41 14.62
C GLU A 8 97.51 -52.30 15.36
N ILE A 9 98.22 -51.44 16.10
CA ILE A 9 97.66 -50.24 16.72
C ILE A 9 97.13 -49.29 15.64
N THR A 10 97.89 -49.04 14.56
CA THR A 10 97.47 -48.14 13.47
C THR A 10 96.26 -48.69 12.72
N GLN A 11 96.18 -50.00 12.49
CA GLN A 11 95.02 -50.66 11.91
C GLN A 11 93.80 -50.55 12.81
N THR A 12 93.95 -50.77 14.11
CA THR A 12 92.87 -50.64 15.10
C THR A 12 92.33 -49.22 15.16
N ILE A 13 93.21 -48.22 15.13
CA ILE A 13 92.86 -46.80 15.08
C ILE A 13 92.08 -46.49 13.79
N ASN A 14 92.55 -46.96 12.63
CA ASN A 14 91.86 -46.75 11.36
C ASN A 14 90.46 -47.39 11.35
N THR A 15 90.33 -48.64 11.82
CA THR A 15 89.04 -49.33 11.94
C THR A 15 88.10 -48.63 12.91
N PHE A 16 88.62 -48.07 14.01
CA PHE A 16 87.82 -47.27 14.94
C PHE A 16 87.31 -45.97 14.29
N TYR A 17 88.16 -45.26 13.54
CA TYR A 17 87.76 -44.06 12.81
C TYR A 17 86.74 -44.36 11.70
N GLU A 18 86.95 -45.41 10.91
CA GLU A 18 85.99 -45.84 9.88
C GLU A 18 84.65 -46.27 10.49
N SER A 19 84.66 -47.04 11.59
CA SER A 19 83.45 -47.45 12.30
C SER A 19 82.72 -46.25 12.90
N SER A 20 83.45 -45.32 13.52
CA SER A 20 82.89 -44.11 14.13
C SER A 20 82.34 -43.16 13.07
N TRP A 21 83.01 -43.03 11.92
CA TRP A 21 82.55 -42.25 10.78
C TRP A 21 81.27 -42.83 10.17
N ASN A 22 81.21 -44.16 9.98
CA ASN A 22 80.02 -44.84 9.49
C ASN A 22 78.83 -44.71 10.47
N LYS A 23 79.09 -44.81 11.78
CA LYS A 23 78.06 -44.56 12.82
C LYS A 23 77.59 -43.11 12.82
N LEU A 24 78.48 -42.15 12.63
CA LEU A 24 78.15 -40.73 12.52
C LEU A 24 77.28 -40.45 11.28
N LEU A 25 77.68 -40.96 10.12
CA LEU A 25 76.91 -40.86 8.87
C LEU A 25 75.54 -41.51 9.00
N PHE A 26 75.45 -42.67 9.64
CA PHE A 26 74.19 -43.34 9.93
C PHE A 26 73.28 -42.50 10.84
N PHE A 27 73.85 -41.90 11.91
CA PHE A 27 73.11 -41.02 12.81
C PHE A 27 72.60 -39.75 12.11
N ILE A 28 73.43 -39.14 11.26
CA ILE A 28 73.05 -37.98 10.42
C ILE A 28 71.93 -38.37 9.44
N GLY A 29 72.05 -39.54 8.78
CA GLY A 29 71.02 -40.06 7.88
C GLY A 29 69.67 -40.29 8.55
N ILE A 30 69.67 -40.84 9.78
CA ILE A 30 68.46 -40.97 10.60
C ILE A 30 67.88 -39.60 10.93
N MET A 31 68.70 -38.64 11.36
CA MET A 31 68.24 -37.27 11.65
C MET A 31 67.56 -36.62 10.44
N PHE A 32 68.17 -36.69 9.25
CA PHE A 32 67.58 -36.14 8.04
C PHE A 32 66.28 -36.85 7.65
N THR A 33 66.19 -38.16 7.85
CA THR A 33 64.96 -38.92 7.60
C THR A 33 63.84 -38.48 8.55
N VAL A 34 64.16 -38.32 9.84
CA VAL A 34 63.22 -37.85 10.86
C VAL A 34 62.74 -36.42 10.54
N ILE A 35 63.66 -35.50 10.21
CA ILE A 35 63.34 -34.12 9.83
C ILE A 35 62.48 -34.10 8.55
N GLY A 36 62.83 -34.93 7.56
CA GLY A 36 62.09 -35.07 6.29
C GLY A 36 60.65 -35.55 6.47
N VAL A 37 60.35 -36.28 7.56
CA VAL A 37 58.98 -36.69 7.91
C VAL A 37 58.28 -35.66 8.79
N ILE A 38 58.96 -35.06 9.77
CA ILE A 38 58.35 -34.13 10.73
C ILE A 38 57.94 -32.81 10.06
N ILE A 39 58.79 -32.22 9.20
CA ILE A 39 58.50 -30.92 8.58
C ILE A 39 57.18 -30.95 7.77
N PRO A 40 56.95 -31.92 6.87
CA PRO A 40 55.67 -32.03 6.15
C PRO A 40 54.46 -32.21 7.08
N LEU A 41 54.59 -32.97 8.17
CA LEU A 41 53.49 -33.17 9.14
C LEU A 41 53.11 -31.87 9.84
N VAL A 42 54.10 -31.09 10.29
CA VAL A 42 53.87 -29.78 10.90
C VAL A 42 53.30 -28.79 9.88
N GLY A 43 53.82 -28.78 8.65
CA GLY A 43 53.31 -27.95 7.56
C GLY A 43 51.85 -28.26 7.23
N GLN A 44 51.50 -29.56 7.10
CA GLN A 44 50.12 -30.00 6.88
C GLN A 44 49.21 -29.61 8.06
N TRP A 45 49.69 -29.71 9.30
CA TRP A 45 48.90 -29.31 10.48
C TRP A 45 48.63 -27.81 10.49
N LEU A 46 49.63 -26.97 10.23
CA LEU A 46 49.47 -25.52 10.14
C LEU A 46 48.53 -25.12 9.00
N GLN A 47 48.65 -25.75 7.83
CA GLN A 47 47.78 -25.48 6.68
C GLN A 47 46.32 -25.88 6.97
N ARG A 48 46.09 -27.03 7.61
CA ARG A 48 44.75 -27.45 8.04
C ARG A 48 44.16 -26.46 9.05
N ARG A 49 44.94 -26.04 10.05
CA ARG A 49 44.50 -25.06 11.05
C ARG A 49 44.15 -23.72 10.41
N ALA A 50 45.00 -23.20 9.53
CA ALA A 50 44.75 -21.96 8.80
C ALA A 50 43.51 -22.06 7.89
N SER A 51 43.31 -23.18 7.21
CA SER A 51 42.12 -23.42 6.36
C SER A 51 40.84 -23.48 7.19
N ASN A 52 40.87 -24.11 8.37
CA ASN A 52 39.72 -24.20 9.25
C ASN A 52 39.29 -22.82 9.75
N LEU A 53 40.25 -21.99 10.18
CA LEU A 53 39.99 -20.61 10.61
C LEU A 53 39.40 -19.76 9.48
N LYS A 54 39.97 -19.82 8.27
CA LYS A 54 39.40 -19.13 7.08
C LYS A 54 37.99 -19.63 6.75
N THR A 55 37.74 -20.93 6.87
CA THR A 55 36.41 -21.51 6.62
C THR A 55 35.39 -21.03 7.65
N GLU A 56 35.77 -20.95 8.93
CA GLU A 56 34.91 -20.41 9.97
C GLU A 56 34.62 -18.92 9.78
N GLU A 57 35.64 -18.12 9.43
CA GLU A 57 35.47 -16.71 9.11
C GLU A 57 34.55 -16.50 7.91
N LEU A 58 34.76 -17.25 6.82
CA LEU A 58 33.89 -17.22 5.65
C LEU A 58 32.46 -17.64 5.99
N ARG A 59 32.27 -18.68 6.82
CA ARG A 59 30.93 -19.08 7.30
C ARG A 59 30.26 -17.97 8.10
N LYS A 60 31.00 -17.28 8.97
CA LYS A 60 30.48 -16.14 9.73
C LYS A 60 30.10 -14.98 8.82
N GLN A 61 30.95 -14.63 7.85
CA GLN A 61 30.66 -13.59 6.87
C GLN A 61 29.42 -13.94 6.03
N ILE A 62 29.33 -15.16 5.51
CA ILE A 62 28.16 -15.63 4.76
C ILE A 62 26.90 -15.56 5.62
N ALA A 63 26.96 -16.02 6.88
CA ALA A 63 25.82 -15.94 7.79
C ALA A 63 25.38 -14.49 8.06
N GLN A 64 26.34 -13.59 8.24
CA GLN A 64 26.08 -12.17 8.48
C GLN A 64 25.50 -11.49 7.23
N GLU A 65 26.08 -11.70 6.05
CA GLU A 65 25.57 -11.17 4.79
C GLU A 65 24.17 -11.73 4.46
N THR A 66 23.93 -13.01 4.77
CA THR A 66 22.61 -13.62 4.62
C THR A 66 21.59 -12.95 5.54
N ALA A 67 21.93 -12.74 6.81
CA ALA A 67 21.04 -12.06 7.77
C ALA A 67 20.77 -10.60 7.36
N ASN A 68 21.79 -9.88 6.90
CA ASN A 68 21.66 -8.53 6.39
C ASN A 68 20.77 -8.48 5.14
N SER A 69 20.95 -9.41 4.21
CA SER A 69 20.13 -9.52 3.00
C SER A 69 18.67 -9.82 3.33
N GLN A 70 18.40 -10.74 4.27
CA GLN A 70 17.06 -11.03 4.75
C GLN A 70 16.39 -9.78 5.36
N LEU A 71 17.13 -9.01 6.16
CA LEU A 71 16.63 -7.79 6.78
C LEU A 71 16.35 -6.69 5.73
N GLN A 72 17.20 -6.56 4.70
CA GLN A 72 16.96 -5.65 3.58
C GLN A 72 15.73 -6.06 2.77
N ILE A 73 15.57 -7.35 2.46
CA ILE A 73 14.39 -7.88 1.77
C ILE A 73 13.14 -7.58 2.58
N LEU A 74 13.17 -7.81 3.91
CA LEU A 74 12.04 -7.53 4.78
C LEU A 74 11.66 -6.05 4.75
N LYS A 75 12.63 -5.14 4.84
CA LYS A 75 12.39 -3.69 4.75
C LYS A 75 11.77 -3.29 3.42
N VAL A 76 12.34 -3.75 2.30
CA VAL A 76 11.79 -3.45 0.96
C VAL A 76 10.38 -4.02 0.82
N PHE A 77 10.14 -5.21 1.36
CA PHE A 77 8.82 -5.83 1.35
C PHE A 77 7.81 -5.01 2.17
N GLU A 78 8.17 -4.61 3.40
CA GLU A 78 7.34 -3.76 4.26
C GLU A 78 7.01 -2.42 3.57
N GLU A 79 8.01 -1.76 2.99
CA GLU A 79 7.81 -0.50 2.25
C GLU A 79 6.84 -0.68 1.07
N LYS A 80 7.03 -1.71 0.25
CA LYS A 80 6.15 -2.00 -0.88
C LYS A 80 4.75 -2.44 -0.46
N PHE A 81 4.65 -3.16 0.65
CA PHE A 81 3.37 -3.59 1.20
C PHE A 81 2.56 -2.39 1.70
N GLU A 82 3.19 -1.46 2.40
CA GLU A 82 2.55 -0.22 2.85
C GLU A 82 2.16 0.70 1.67
N GLU A 83 2.99 0.78 0.62
CA GLU A 83 2.64 1.50 -0.60
C GLU A 83 1.42 0.88 -1.29
N LEU A 84 1.40 -0.45 -1.45
CA LEU A 84 0.28 -1.18 -2.04
C LEU A 84 -1.00 -1.00 -1.22
N LYS A 85 -0.90 -1.05 0.11
CA LYS A 85 -2.03 -0.84 1.00
C LYS A 85 -2.64 0.55 0.81
N LYS A 86 -1.82 1.60 0.77
CA LYS A 86 -2.29 2.98 0.51
C LYS A 86 -2.92 3.14 -0.87
N ASP A 87 -2.35 2.54 -1.91
CA ASP A 87 -2.93 2.57 -3.26
C ASP A 87 -4.29 1.86 -3.31
N LEU A 88 -4.42 0.71 -2.64
CA LEU A 88 -5.68 -0.01 -2.53
C LEU A 88 -6.74 0.76 -1.76
N GLU A 89 -6.39 1.34 -0.61
CA GLU A 89 -7.30 2.19 0.18
C GLU A 89 -7.80 3.39 -0.64
N LYS A 90 -6.90 4.03 -1.39
CA LYS A 90 -7.25 5.13 -2.28
C LYS A 90 -8.20 4.69 -3.39
N LYS A 91 -7.90 3.59 -4.09
CA LYS A 91 -8.75 3.05 -5.16
C LYS A 91 -10.12 2.61 -4.67
N LEU A 92 -10.18 2.06 -3.46
CA LEU A 92 -11.45 1.68 -2.83
C LEU A 92 -12.31 2.92 -2.59
N LEU A 93 -11.74 3.96 -1.98
CA LEU A 93 -12.44 5.23 -1.75
C LEU A 93 -12.89 5.88 -3.07
N GLU A 94 -12.04 5.94 -4.08
CA GLU A 94 -12.40 6.46 -5.41
C GLU A 94 -13.55 5.66 -6.05
N THR A 95 -13.56 4.34 -5.87
CA THR A 95 -14.62 3.46 -6.37
C THR A 95 -15.93 3.67 -5.63
N GLU A 96 -15.88 3.81 -4.30
CA GLU A 96 -17.05 4.09 -3.46
C GLU A 96 -17.70 5.43 -3.84
N VAL A 97 -16.91 6.50 -3.93
CA VAL A 97 -17.38 7.84 -4.35
C VAL A 97 -17.95 7.79 -5.77
N SER A 98 -17.30 7.07 -6.69
CA SER A 98 -17.79 6.90 -8.07
C SER A 98 -19.12 6.14 -8.12
N ALA A 99 -19.27 5.10 -7.29
CA ALA A 99 -20.49 4.32 -7.20
C ALA A 99 -21.64 5.14 -6.62
N GLU A 100 -21.40 5.85 -5.51
CA GLU A 100 -22.39 6.74 -4.88
C GLU A 100 -22.85 7.84 -5.84
N SER A 101 -21.91 8.50 -6.54
CA SER A 101 -22.23 9.49 -7.57
C SER A 101 -23.13 8.91 -8.68
N LYS A 102 -22.87 7.69 -9.16
CA LYS A 102 -23.70 7.01 -10.16
C LYS A 102 -25.09 6.65 -9.64
N VAL A 103 -25.20 6.21 -8.38
CA VAL A 103 -26.47 5.93 -7.72
C VAL A 103 -27.29 7.22 -7.65
N ASN A 104 -26.71 8.30 -7.13
CA ASN A 104 -27.37 9.60 -7.01
C ASN A 104 -27.79 10.16 -8.37
N LYS A 105 -26.95 10.04 -9.41
CA LYS A 105 -27.32 10.42 -10.78
C LYS A 105 -28.54 9.64 -11.28
N THR A 106 -28.58 8.34 -11.02
CA THR A 106 -29.67 7.46 -11.45
C THR A 106 -30.95 7.77 -10.71
N LEU A 107 -30.88 7.94 -9.38
CA LEU A 107 -32.01 8.34 -8.55
C LEU A 107 -32.57 9.71 -8.98
N GLY A 108 -31.69 10.67 -9.25
CA GLY A 108 -32.09 11.98 -9.79
C GLY A 108 -32.88 11.86 -11.10
N GLY A 109 -32.43 10.99 -12.01
CA GLY A 109 -33.13 10.69 -13.25
C GLY A 109 -34.50 10.03 -13.04
N LEU A 110 -34.59 9.06 -12.13
CA LEU A 110 -35.83 8.37 -11.79
C LEU A 110 -36.87 9.33 -11.19
N PHE A 111 -36.46 10.13 -10.21
CA PHE A 111 -37.34 11.11 -9.57
C PHE A 111 -37.73 12.23 -10.54
N GLN A 112 -36.85 12.66 -11.43
CA GLN A 112 -37.20 13.61 -12.49
C GLN A 112 -38.28 13.03 -13.41
N LEU A 113 -38.15 11.77 -13.83
CA LEU A 113 -39.14 11.10 -14.67
C LEU A 113 -40.47 10.95 -13.93
N GLN A 114 -40.45 10.52 -12.67
CA GLN A 114 -41.63 10.41 -11.82
C GLN A 114 -42.33 11.77 -11.65
N GLY A 115 -41.56 12.84 -11.46
CA GLY A 115 -42.07 14.21 -11.38
C GLY A 115 -42.76 14.64 -12.67
N ASN A 116 -42.17 14.35 -13.83
CA ASN A 116 -42.78 14.65 -15.13
C ASN A 116 -44.10 13.90 -15.32
N ILE A 117 -44.12 12.59 -15.06
CA ILE A 117 -45.34 11.77 -15.17
C ILE A 117 -46.43 12.28 -14.23
N SER A 118 -46.07 12.61 -12.99
CA SER A 118 -47.03 13.13 -11.99
C SER A 118 -47.57 14.50 -12.40
N LYS A 119 -46.72 15.37 -12.98
CA LYS A 119 -47.12 16.68 -13.48
C LYS A 119 -48.08 16.56 -14.67
N GLU A 120 -47.81 15.64 -15.60
CA GLU A 120 -48.69 15.35 -16.74
C GLU A 120 -50.05 14.80 -16.29
N GLY A 121 -50.07 14.04 -15.19
CA GLY A 121 -51.30 13.55 -14.54
C GLY A 121 -51.95 14.55 -13.57
N GLU A 122 -51.55 15.83 -13.59
CA GLU A 122 -52.06 16.91 -12.71
C GLU A 122 -51.87 16.66 -11.20
N ASN A 123 -51.08 15.66 -10.80
CA ASN A 123 -50.73 15.42 -9.41
C ASN A 123 -49.52 16.28 -9.02
N HIS A 124 -49.79 17.55 -8.76
CA HIS A 124 -48.75 18.54 -8.46
C HIS A 124 -48.02 18.28 -7.14
N LEU A 125 -48.68 17.70 -6.13
CA LEU A 125 -48.06 17.36 -4.85
C LEU A 125 -46.96 16.31 -5.04
N LEU A 126 -47.29 15.20 -5.71
CA LEU A 126 -46.31 14.15 -6.01
C LEU A 126 -45.22 14.64 -6.98
N ALA A 127 -45.58 15.47 -7.96
CA ALA A 127 -44.62 16.08 -8.87
C ALA A 127 -43.59 16.94 -8.13
N CYS A 128 -44.06 17.79 -7.22
CA CYS A 128 -43.21 18.65 -6.40
C CYS A 128 -42.26 17.82 -5.53
N SER A 129 -42.79 16.83 -4.80
CA SER A 129 -41.95 15.95 -3.98
C SER A 129 -40.89 15.23 -4.81
N SER A 130 -41.27 14.71 -5.98
CA SER A 130 -40.33 14.01 -6.88
C SER A 130 -39.24 14.97 -7.38
N TYR A 131 -39.60 16.19 -7.79
CA TYR A 131 -38.59 17.18 -8.21
C TYR A 131 -37.65 17.62 -7.09
N VAL A 132 -38.12 17.71 -5.84
CA VAL A 132 -37.27 18.00 -4.68
C VAL A 132 -36.23 16.89 -4.49
N TYR A 133 -36.64 15.60 -4.51
CA TYR A 133 -35.71 14.48 -4.41
C TYR A 133 -34.75 14.38 -5.60
N ALA A 134 -35.22 14.74 -6.81
CA ALA A 134 -34.35 14.80 -7.97
C ALA A 134 -33.26 15.87 -7.83
N ILE A 135 -33.61 17.05 -7.31
CA ILE A 135 -32.64 18.13 -7.04
C ILE A 135 -31.62 17.68 -6.00
N LEU A 136 -32.06 17.12 -4.86
CA LEU A 136 -31.16 16.60 -3.83
C LEU A 136 -30.16 15.59 -4.41
N SER A 137 -30.65 14.65 -5.22
CA SER A 137 -29.82 13.63 -5.86
C SER A 137 -28.83 14.22 -6.89
N TYR A 138 -29.24 15.24 -7.64
CA TYR A 138 -28.36 15.91 -8.61
C TYR A 138 -27.33 16.83 -7.96
N VAL A 139 -27.63 17.40 -6.79
CA VAL A 139 -26.64 18.12 -5.98
C VAL A 139 -25.55 17.15 -5.52
N GLU A 140 -25.92 16.01 -4.94
CA GLU A 140 -24.94 15.02 -4.44
C GLU A 140 -24.14 14.33 -5.57
N SER A 141 -24.71 14.22 -6.78
CA SER A 141 -24.00 13.66 -7.96
C SER A 141 -23.30 14.70 -8.83
N THR A 142 -23.41 16.00 -8.53
CA THR A 142 -22.85 17.11 -9.33
C THR A 142 -23.33 17.16 -10.79
N GLU A 143 -24.56 16.70 -11.06
CA GLU A 143 -25.15 16.62 -12.40
C GLU A 143 -25.83 17.94 -12.83
N GLU A 144 -25.00 18.93 -13.13
CA GLU A 144 -25.38 20.32 -13.43
C GLU A 144 -26.50 20.49 -14.46
N LEU A 145 -26.39 19.78 -15.59
CA LEU A 145 -27.34 19.94 -16.69
C LEU A 145 -28.75 19.54 -16.28
N ASN A 146 -28.88 18.43 -15.55
CA ASN A 146 -30.18 17.92 -15.13
C ASN A 146 -30.70 18.67 -13.91
N LEU A 147 -29.80 19.07 -12.98
CA LEU A 147 -30.14 19.99 -11.90
C LEU A 147 -30.80 21.26 -12.45
N GLY A 148 -30.18 21.93 -13.41
CA GLY A 148 -30.72 23.14 -14.04
C GLY A 148 -32.06 22.93 -14.75
N ARG A 149 -32.36 21.72 -15.24
CA ARG A 149 -33.67 21.38 -15.80
C ARG A 149 -34.73 21.28 -14.71
N VAL A 150 -34.46 20.54 -13.63
CA VAL A 150 -35.44 20.34 -12.55
C VAL A 150 -35.68 21.62 -11.76
N LEU A 151 -34.65 22.45 -11.56
CA LEU A 151 -34.78 23.77 -10.93
C LEU A 151 -35.76 24.69 -11.67
N ARG A 152 -35.92 24.56 -12.99
CA ARG A 152 -36.92 25.32 -13.75
C ARG A 152 -38.33 24.75 -13.63
N MET A 153 -38.47 23.44 -13.39
CA MET A 153 -39.77 22.78 -13.30
C MET A 153 -40.41 22.93 -11.92
N LEU A 154 -39.61 22.94 -10.85
CA LEU A 154 -40.11 22.97 -9.47
C LEU A 154 -40.99 24.21 -9.15
N PRO A 155 -40.62 25.45 -9.54
CA PRO A 155 -41.49 26.61 -9.33
C PRO A 155 -42.86 26.47 -10.00
N GLU A 156 -42.92 25.85 -11.19
CA GLU A 156 -44.19 25.62 -11.90
C GLU A 156 -45.09 24.64 -11.15
N THR A 157 -44.53 23.62 -10.49
CA THR A 157 -45.31 22.73 -9.64
C THR A 157 -45.75 23.41 -8.34
N LEU A 158 -44.87 24.20 -7.70
CA LEU A 158 -45.19 24.95 -6.47
C LEU A 158 -46.33 25.95 -6.69
N LYS A 159 -46.43 26.56 -7.89
CA LYS A 159 -47.53 27.44 -8.28
C LYS A 159 -48.92 26.80 -8.23
N ASN A 160 -49.00 25.48 -8.28
CA ASN A 160 -50.25 24.75 -8.25
C ASN A 160 -50.55 24.10 -6.89
N LEU A 161 -49.64 24.21 -5.91
CA LEU A 161 -49.85 23.69 -4.55
C LEU A 161 -50.61 24.68 -3.66
N GLN A 162 -51.29 24.15 -2.66
CA GLN A 162 -52.00 24.90 -1.64
C GLN A 162 -51.49 24.50 -0.25
N ARG A 163 -51.86 25.28 0.78
CA ARG A 163 -51.43 25.00 2.16
C ARG A 163 -51.77 23.58 2.61
N SER A 164 -52.97 23.09 2.25
CA SER A 164 -53.45 21.75 2.59
C SER A 164 -52.62 20.61 1.99
N ASP A 165 -51.88 20.87 0.91
CA ASP A 165 -51.03 19.84 0.30
C ASP A 165 -49.78 19.55 1.15
N PHE A 166 -49.29 20.57 1.87
CA PHE A 166 -48.19 20.39 2.82
C PHE A 166 -48.63 19.62 4.07
N ASP A 167 -49.91 19.71 4.44
CA ASP A 167 -50.47 18.92 5.54
C ASP A 167 -50.61 17.42 5.16
N GLN A 168 -50.78 17.12 3.87
CA GLN A 168 -50.89 15.74 3.36
C GLN A 168 -49.54 15.03 3.29
N LEU A 169 -48.45 15.76 3.04
CA LEU A 169 -47.10 15.22 2.96
C LEU A 169 -46.18 16.00 3.90
N ILE A 170 -46.22 15.62 5.19
CA ILE A 170 -45.53 16.31 6.29
C ILE A 170 -44.04 16.54 5.99
N GLU A 171 -43.38 15.56 5.38
CA GLU A 171 -41.94 15.62 5.06
C GLU A 171 -41.62 16.58 3.90
N LEU A 172 -42.60 17.02 3.11
CA LEU A 172 -42.34 17.88 1.95
C LEU A 172 -41.76 19.23 2.38
N GLU A 173 -42.26 19.79 3.48
CA GLU A 173 -41.81 21.09 3.97
C GLU A 173 -40.33 21.04 4.37
N GLU A 174 -39.97 20.04 5.17
CA GLU A 174 -38.59 19.77 5.59
C GLU A 174 -37.67 19.49 4.40
N ASN A 175 -38.11 18.66 3.45
CA ASN A 175 -37.30 18.33 2.28
C ASN A 175 -37.03 19.54 1.37
N ILE A 176 -38.00 20.46 1.23
CA ILE A 176 -37.79 21.72 0.49
C ILE A 176 -36.74 22.58 1.20
N GLU A 177 -36.79 22.67 2.53
CA GLU A 177 -35.83 23.44 3.32
C GLU A 177 -34.41 22.85 3.22
N ILE A 178 -34.27 21.53 3.36
CA ILE A 178 -32.99 20.83 3.16
C ILE A 178 -32.46 21.06 1.74
N MET A 179 -33.32 20.92 0.74
CA MET A 179 -32.95 21.14 -0.66
C MET A 179 -32.47 22.58 -0.89
N LEU A 180 -33.16 23.58 -0.34
CA LEU A 180 -32.75 24.99 -0.45
C LEU A 180 -31.40 25.24 0.24
N ALA A 181 -31.20 24.70 1.44
CA ALA A 181 -29.92 24.82 2.15
C ALA A 181 -28.77 24.18 1.35
N ASN A 182 -29.01 23.01 0.74
CA ASN A 182 -28.04 22.34 -0.11
C ASN A 182 -27.71 23.15 -1.37
N LEU A 183 -28.71 23.75 -2.01
CA LEU A 183 -28.51 24.63 -3.16
C LEU A 183 -27.71 25.89 -2.79
N GLU A 184 -27.98 26.50 -1.63
CA GLU A 184 -27.21 27.65 -1.14
C GLU A 184 -25.75 27.28 -0.88
N ARG A 185 -25.50 26.11 -0.30
CA ARG A 185 -24.14 25.59 -0.04
C ARG A 185 -23.32 25.46 -1.33
N ILE A 186 -23.93 25.09 -2.44
CA ILE A 186 -23.25 24.92 -3.74
C ILE A 186 -23.37 26.14 -4.67
N ASN A 187 -23.96 27.25 -4.20
CA ASN A 187 -24.21 28.43 -5.01
C ASN A 187 -22.96 29.30 -5.20
N GLU A 188 -21.94 28.74 -5.84
CA GLU A 188 -20.71 29.46 -6.16
C GLU A 188 -20.94 30.48 -7.29
N ASN A 189 -20.43 31.70 -7.11
CA ASN A 189 -20.54 32.80 -8.08
C ASN A 189 -21.99 33.09 -8.51
N ASP A 190 -22.94 32.96 -7.58
CA ASP A 190 -24.37 33.24 -7.81
C ASP A 190 -25.04 32.36 -8.88
N ARG A 191 -24.45 31.20 -9.20
CA ARG A 191 -24.91 30.30 -10.27
C ARG A 191 -26.39 29.93 -10.20
N TYR A 192 -26.92 29.69 -9.00
CA TYR A 192 -28.31 29.28 -8.76
C TYR A 192 -29.15 30.36 -8.07
N THR A 193 -28.62 31.58 -7.89
CA THR A 193 -29.27 32.64 -7.09
C THR A 193 -30.70 32.93 -7.58
N ASP A 194 -30.93 32.99 -8.88
CA ASP A 194 -32.26 33.25 -9.44
C ASP A 194 -33.21 32.05 -9.29
N SER A 195 -32.71 30.82 -9.45
CA SER A 195 -33.49 29.60 -9.21
C SER A 195 -33.89 29.48 -7.74
N ILE A 196 -32.96 29.69 -6.81
CA ILE A 196 -33.22 29.68 -5.36
C ILE A 196 -34.28 30.74 -5.02
N ARG A 197 -34.14 31.97 -5.53
CA ARG A 197 -35.10 33.06 -5.28
C ARG A 197 -36.49 32.69 -5.78
N SER A 198 -36.59 32.17 -7.01
CA SER A 198 -37.85 31.75 -7.62
C SER A 198 -38.54 30.64 -6.82
N ILE A 199 -37.79 29.61 -6.41
CA ILE A 199 -38.31 28.50 -5.60
C ILE A 199 -38.79 29.01 -4.24
N LYS A 200 -37.99 29.82 -3.54
CA LYS A 200 -38.38 30.41 -2.24
C LYS A 200 -39.66 31.22 -2.33
N GLN A 201 -39.78 32.04 -3.37
CA GLN A 201 -40.97 32.86 -3.59
C GLN A 201 -42.21 31.99 -3.81
N GLU A 202 -42.15 31.01 -4.73
CA GLU A 202 -43.32 30.16 -5.01
C GLU A 202 -43.67 29.22 -3.85
N TYR A 203 -42.67 28.78 -3.08
CA TYR A 203 -42.88 28.03 -1.85
C TYR A 203 -43.59 28.87 -0.78
N LEU A 204 -43.20 30.12 -0.56
CA LEU A 204 -43.92 31.01 0.35
C LEU A 204 -45.35 31.31 -0.15
N ASN A 205 -45.51 31.50 -1.45
CA ASN A 205 -46.83 31.73 -2.06
C ASN A 205 -47.76 30.52 -1.86
N SER A 206 -47.26 29.30 -2.06
CA SER A 206 -48.06 28.07 -1.93
C SER A 206 -48.49 27.81 -0.49
N LYS A 207 -47.65 28.13 0.50
CA LYS A 207 -48.02 28.09 1.93
C LYS A 207 -49.14 29.06 2.31
N ASN A 208 -49.26 30.17 1.59
CA ASN A 208 -50.30 31.18 1.83
C ASN A 208 -51.53 30.99 0.96
N ARG A 209 -51.51 30.04 0.02
CA ARG A 209 -52.61 29.79 -0.92
C ARG A 209 -53.66 28.90 -0.24
N THR A 210 -54.80 29.49 0.06
CA THR A 210 -56.03 28.80 0.50
C THR A 210 -57.01 28.71 -0.65
N LEU A 211 -57.83 27.66 -0.71
CA LEU A 211 -58.92 27.51 -1.70
C LEU A 211 -59.73 28.81 -1.81
N THR A 212 -59.65 29.49 -2.96
CA THR A 212 -60.72 30.38 -3.39
C THR A 212 -61.89 29.48 -3.80
N ASN A 213 -62.93 29.47 -2.97
CA ASN A 213 -64.22 28.86 -3.28
C ASN A 213 -64.76 29.31 -4.64
#